data_AF-J3E5Z1-F1
#
_entry.id   AF-J3E5Z1-F1
#
_cell.length_a   1.000
_cell.length_b   1.000
_cell.length_c   1.000
_cell.angle_alpha   90.00
_cell.angle_beta   90.00
_cell.angle_gamma   90.00
#
_symmetry.space_group_name_H-M   'P 1'
#
loop_
_entity.id
_entity.type
_entity.pdbx_description
1 polymer ?
#
loop_
_entity_poly.entity_id
_entity_poly.type
_entity_poly.pdbx_seq_one_letter_code
_entity_poly.pdbx_strand_id
1 'polypeptide(L)'
;MLLCCLFPLPGLAAPVFHGRAAFDGPRAEPDSGDLRWLWRHRVLRLGVLGSDQPPLDILGTGRAYEGITADYAGLVAEHLNLGMQVQVFDSFEAALAALRDGTVDLLGSVSTQQALQAGLRLSPPYAEDHPLLLAHEQKERIEQDQPLRLVMVDGYRTPAQVAQFYPQAQLQVHPTAFSALATLALGQADLYLGNALIARYVQGRSQLGAVEEIGHAAVPRQGIGFAMLDNDSPLPRLVDIALDSISPAQHARITERWSPLAGNARATQAVQLSEAQQRWLHDNPSVRVLVDDQLLPLSYRDSKGQLRGLTLDMLQLITRRTGLKFEVQAGAGVEQMIEQVNQGKAQLIAGLPYSASLERRLGFSRAYLSARGFWSVARASMHRRALSNCSGGVSRWSGAAPWSSCCSIATRRCISACCRARCTPCARSPRARWMRPC
;
A
#
# COMPACT_ATOMS: atom_id res chain seq x y z
N MET A 1 45.14 1.42 -16.46
CA MET A 1 44.25 1.38 -15.28
C MET A 1 43.01 2.20 -15.58
N LEU A 2 41.90 1.57 -15.94
CA LEU A 2 40.60 2.24 -15.98
C LEU A 2 40.11 2.40 -14.54
N LEU A 3 39.97 3.64 -14.09
CA LEU A 3 39.36 3.99 -12.81
C LEU A 3 37.83 3.89 -13.00
N CYS A 4 37.22 2.82 -12.51
CA CYS A 4 35.77 2.72 -12.38
C CYS A 4 35.31 3.66 -11.24
N CYS A 5 34.86 4.86 -11.59
CA CYS A 5 34.06 5.68 -10.69
C CYS A 5 32.68 5.02 -10.53
N LEU A 6 32.53 4.23 -9.47
CA LEU A 6 31.23 3.84 -8.94
C LEU A 6 30.53 5.09 -8.42
N PHE A 7 29.64 5.66 -9.23
CA PHE A 7 28.68 6.64 -8.72
C PHE A 7 27.65 5.89 -7.85
N PRO A 8 27.43 6.29 -6.59
CA PRO A 8 26.33 5.75 -5.81
C PRO A 8 25.03 6.13 -6.53
N LEU A 9 24.19 5.13 -6.80
CA LEU A 9 22.81 5.36 -7.20
C LEU A 9 22.16 6.27 -6.14
N PRO A 10 21.33 7.25 -6.51
CA PRO A 10 20.61 8.05 -5.53
C PRO A 10 19.74 7.11 -4.70
N GLY A 11 20.15 6.90 -3.44
CA GLY A 11 19.37 6.12 -2.49
C GLY A 11 17.99 6.76 -2.36
N LEU A 12 16.95 5.97 -2.58
CA LEU A 12 15.61 6.36 -2.16
C LEU A 12 15.71 6.72 -0.67
N ALA A 13 15.33 7.95 -0.32
CA ALA A 13 15.35 8.39 1.07
C ALA A 13 14.55 7.39 1.92
N ALA A 14 15.10 7.04 3.10
CA ALA A 14 14.43 6.17 4.05
C ALA A 14 13.00 6.67 4.32
N PRO A 15 12.02 5.77 4.46
CA PRO A 15 10.65 6.19 4.71
C PRO A 15 10.55 6.93 6.05
N VAL A 16 9.71 7.96 6.08
CA VAL A 16 9.39 8.69 7.31
C VAL A 16 8.65 7.75 8.26
N PHE A 17 9.19 7.57 9.46
CA PHE A 17 8.60 6.76 10.50
C PHE A 17 7.33 7.41 11.08
N HIS A 18 6.24 6.64 11.16
CA HIS A 18 4.96 7.10 11.70
C HIS A 18 4.35 6.09 12.69
N GLY A 19 5.01 5.92 13.84
CA GLY A 19 4.37 5.36 15.04
C GLY A 19 3.34 6.35 15.59
N ARG A 20 2.09 5.91 15.77
CA ARG A 20 0.96 6.73 16.25
C ARG A 20 0.53 6.38 17.67
N ALA A 21 1.11 5.36 18.27
CA ALA A 21 0.94 5.07 19.68
C ALA A 21 1.80 6.02 20.52
N ALA A 22 1.26 6.45 21.65
CA ALA A 22 1.96 7.25 22.64
C ALA A 22 2.07 6.45 23.94
N PHE A 23 3.19 6.62 24.64
CA PHE A 23 3.44 5.94 25.89
C PHE A 23 2.67 6.62 27.04
N ASP A 24 1.75 5.88 27.67
CA ASP A 24 1.00 6.33 28.84
C ASP A 24 1.50 5.54 30.06
N GLY A 25 2.50 6.08 30.77
CA GLY A 25 3.02 5.43 31.98
C GLY A 25 4.32 6.03 32.50
N PRO A 26 4.76 5.64 33.72
CA PRO A 26 6.10 5.97 34.19
C PRO A 26 7.14 5.24 33.32
N ARG A 27 8.18 5.97 32.90
CA ARG A 27 9.33 5.36 32.22
C ARG A 27 10.12 4.58 33.26
N ALA A 28 10.48 3.33 32.96
CA ALA A 28 11.39 2.60 33.82
C ALA A 28 12.77 3.27 33.74
N GLU A 29 13.38 3.56 34.89
CA GLU A 29 14.72 4.14 34.92
C GLU A 29 15.74 3.04 34.56
N PRO A 30 16.48 3.16 33.44
CA PRO A 30 17.44 2.14 33.04
C PRO A 30 18.60 2.07 34.04
N ASP A 31 19.24 0.91 34.16
CA ASP A 31 20.44 0.79 35.00
C ASP A 31 21.62 1.62 34.43
N SER A 32 22.67 1.79 35.23
CA SER A 32 23.83 2.62 34.83
C SER A 32 24.58 2.09 33.59
N GLY A 33 24.51 0.80 33.29
CA GLY A 33 25.09 0.19 32.10
C GLY A 33 24.26 0.46 30.85
N ASP A 34 22.94 0.36 30.99
CA ASP A 34 21.95 0.65 29.95
C ASP A 34 21.97 2.11 29.53
N LEU A 35 22.06 3.02 30.51
CA LEU A 35 22.18 4.45 30.23
C LEU A 35 23.37 4.72 29.31
N ARG A 36 24.54 4.10 29.56
CA ARG A 36 25.71 4.28 28.69
C ARG A 36 25.46 3.80 27.26
N TRP A 37 24.76 2.67 27.10
CA TRP A 37 24.40 2.15 25.79
C TRP A 37 23.43 3.08 25.05
N LEU A 38 22.37 3.53 25.73
CA LEU A 38 21.35 4.44 25.21
C LEU A 38 21.94 5.81 24.79
N TRP A 39 22.83 6.35 25.61
CA TRP A 39 23.54 7.60 25.31
C TRP A 39 24.40 7.49 24.05
N ARG A 40 24.93 6.30 23.75
CA ARG A 40 25.71 6.05 22.54
C ARG A 40 24.84 5.77 21.31
N HIS A 41 23.71 5.07 21.49
CA HIS A 41 22.82 4.62 20.39
C HIS A 41 21.60 5.53 20.21
N ARG A 42 21.77 6.86 20.17
CA ARG A 42 20.71 7.89 20.11
C ARG A 42 19.52 7.63 19.17
N VAL A 43 19.70 6.76 18.19
CA VAL A 43 18.69 6.30 17.24
C VAL A 43 18.65 4.78 17.23
N LEU A 44 17.44 4.23 17.26
CA LEU A 44 17.18 2.83 17.00
C LEU A 44 16.85 2.63 15.51
N ARG A 45 17.57 1.73 14.84
CA ARG A 45 17.44 1.46 13.40
C ARG A 45 16.63 0.19 13.18
N LEU A 46 15.40 0.34 12.72
CA LEU A 46 14.46 -0.74 12.45
C LEU A 46 14.54 -1.19 10.99
N GLY A 47 14.86 -2.46 10.78
CA GLY A 47 14.76 -3.12 9.47
C GLY A 47 13.35 -3.65 9.22
N VAL A 48 12.77 -3.35 8.04
CA VAL A 48 11.45 -3.82 7.60
C VAL A 48 11.50 -4.33 6.17
N LEU A 49 10.56 -5.17 5.78
CA LEU A 49 10.47 -5.69 4.41
C LEU A 49 9.73 -4.72 3.50
N GLY A 50 10.13 -4.65 2.23
CA GLY A 50 9.49 -3.83 1.20
C GLY A 50 8.12 -4.34 0.73
N SER A 51 7.74 -5.56 1.12
CA SER A 51 6.41 -6.11 0.90
C SER A 51 5.43 -5.58 1.94
N ASP A 52 4.41 -4.84 1.49
CA ASP A 52 3.35 -4.37 2.38
C ASP A 52 2.62 -5.57 3.02
N GLN A 53 2.56 -5.59 4.35
CA GLN A 53 1.82 -6.57 5.15
C GLN A 53 0.79 -5.87 6.05
N PRO A 54 -0.20 -5.17 5.47
CA PRO A 54 -1.17 -4.43 6.27
C PRO A 54 -2.02 -5.40 7.12
N PRO A 55 -2.27 -5.11 8.41
CA PRO A 55 -1.95 -3.86 9.12
C PRO A 55 -0.60 -3.84 9.87
N LEU A 56 0.24 -4.87 9.78
CA LEU A 56 1.52 -4.93 10.50
C LEU A 56 2.52 -3.90 9.97
N ASP A 57 2.80 -3.97 8.67
CA ASP A 57 3.73 -3.10 7.95
C ASP A 57 3.05 -2.48 6.74
N ILE A 58 3.06 -1.15 6.67
CA ILE A 58 2.47 -0.37 5.58
C ILE A 58 3.47 0.70 5.16
N LEU A 59 4.06 0.51 3.98
CA LEU A 59 4.91 1.48 3.31
C LEU A 59 4.12 2.32 2.30
N GLY A 60 3.04 1.76 1.75
CA GLY A 60 2.12 2.43 0.82
C GLY A 60 2.83 2.91 -0.45
N THR A 61 3.26 4.17 -0.48
CA THR A 61 4.03 4.76 -1.59
C THR A 61 5.55 4.64 -1.41
N GLY A 62 6.01 3.99 -0.33
CA GLY A 62 7.44 3.83 0.02
C GLY A 62 8.04 5.02 0.76
N ARG A 63 7.25 6.06 1.06
CA ARG A 63 7.70 7.31 1.71
C ARG A 63 7.43 7.39 3.20
N ALA A 64 6.49 6.60 3.68
CA ALA A 64 5.99 6.64 5.04
C ALA A 64 5.85 5.20 5.51
N TYR A 65 6.37 4.90 6.70
CA TYR A 65 6.22 3.58 7.32
C TYR A 65 5.27 3.69 8.50
N GLU A 66 4.18 2.93 8.45
CA GLU A 66 3.17 2.85 9.48
C GLU A 66 2.64 1.43 9.64
N GLY A 67 1.81 1.21 10.65
CA GLY A 67 1.23 -0.10 10.95
C GLY A 67 1.32 -0.41 12.43
N ILE A 68 0.93 -1.62 12.78
CA ILE A 68 1.03 -2.13 14.15
C ILE A 68 2.49 -2.19 14.58
N THR A 69 3.39 -2.69 13.72
CA THR A 69 4.82 -2.77 14.04
C THR A 69 5.43 -1.37 14.24
N ALA A 70 5.02 -0.39 13.42
CA ALA A 70 5.42 1.00 13.62
C ALA A 70 4.92 1.59 14.95
N ASP A 71 3.70 1.25 15.36
CA ASP A 71 3.16 1.73 16.64
C ASP A 71 3.93 1.17 17.83
N TYR A 72 4.23 -0.14 17.85
CA TYR A 72 5.04 -0.73 18.91
C TYR A 72 6.48 -0.25 18.89
N ALA A 73 7.08 -0.08 17.70
CA ALA A 73 8.42 0.48 17.58
C ALA A 73 8.47 1.92 18.13
N GLY A 74 7.39 2.69 17.95
CA GLY A 74 7.25 4.03 18.49
C GLY A 74 7.21 4.03 20.02
N LEU A 75 6.44 3.12 20.62
CA LEU A 75 6.40 2.96 22.08
C LEU A 75 7.76 2.55 22.64
N VAL A 76 8.46 1.63 21.99
CA VAL A 76 9.82 1.22 22.39
C VAL A 76 10.78 2.41 22.32
N ALA A 77 10.79 3.14 21.21
CA ALA A 77 11.65 4.31 21.04
C ALA A 77 11.36 5.40 22.09
N GLU A 78 10.08 5.67 22.36
CA GLU A 78 9.65 6.66 23.34
C GLU A 78 10.05 6.25 24.77
N HIS A 79 9.84 4.98 25.13
CA HIS A 79 10.21 4.43 26.44
C HIS A 79 11.73 4.51 26.67
N LEU A 80 12.52 4.19 25.64
CA LEU A 80 13.99 4.21 25.69
C LEU A 80 14.58 5.60 25.42
N ASN A 81 13.75 6.60 25.13
CA ASN A 81 14.16 7.96 24.76
C ASN A 81 15.16 8.01 23.57
N LEU A 82 14.88 7.21 22.54
CA LEU A 82 15.66 7.12 21.30
C LEU A 82 14.86 7.68 20.12
N GLY A 83 15.57 8.17 19.10
CA GLY A 83 14.98 8.37 17.78
C GLY A 83 14.71 7.03 17.10
N MET A 84 13.84 7.02 16.08
CA MET A 84 13.57 5.83 15.25
C MET A 84 13.93 6.11 13.79
N GLN A 85 14.67 5.21 13.16
CA GLN A 85 14.95 5.23 11.73
C GLN A 85 14.57 3.89 11.10
N VAL A 86 13.95 3.94 9.92
CA VAL A 86 13.48 2.74 9.23
C VAL A 86 14.33 2.49 8.00
N GLN A 87 14.76 1.25 7.80
CA GLN A 87 15.41 0.81 6.59
C GLN A 87 14.62 -0.33 5.96
N VAL A 88 14.32 -0.18 4.67
CA VAL A 88 13.52 -1.14 3.91
C VAL A 88 14.43 -2.09 3.15
N PHE A 89 14.11 -3.38 3.18
CA PHE A 89 14.85 -4.44 2.50
C PHE A 89 13.95 -5.23 1.57
N ASP A 90 14.50 -5.69 0.45
CA ASP A 90 13.76 -6.46 -0.55
C ASP A 90 13.39 -7.87 -0.07
N SER A 91 14.18 -8.43 0.86
CA SER A 91 13.95 -9.77 1.40
C SER A 91 14.37 -9.88 2.88
N PHE A 92 13.88 -10.93 3.53
CA PHE A 92 14.25 -11.24 4.91
C PHE A 92 15.73 -11.57 5.06
N GLU A 93 16.33 -12.23 4.07
CA GLU A 93 17.76 -12.55 4.04
C GLU A 93 18.61 -11.28 3.97
N ALA A 94 18.21 -10.29 3.16
CA ALA A 94 18.89 -8.99 3.09
C ALA A 94 18.78 -8.23 4.42
N ALA A 95 17.60 -8.23 5.04
CA ALA A 95 17.39 -7.64 6.36
C ALA A 95 18.21 -8.34 7.45
N LEU A 96 18.29 -9.68 7.41
CA LEU A 96 19.10 -10.49 8.32
C LEU A 96 20.61 -10.20 8.17
N ALA A 97 21.09 -10.05 6.94
CA ALA A 97 22.47 -9.66 6.68
C ALA A 97 22.77 -8.28 7.28
N ALA A 98 21.87 -7.32 7.08
CA ALA A 98 21.96 -5.97 7.64
C ALA A 98 21.83 -5.92 9.18
N LEU A 99 21.15 -6.90 9.78
CA LEU A 99 21.13 -7.05 11.23
C LEU A 99 22.48 -7.58 11.73
N ARG A 100 23.03 -8.60 11.05
CA ARG A 100 24.32 -9.23 11.40
C ARG A 100 25.52 -8.32 11.23
N ASP A 101 25.50 -7.43 10.24
CA ASP A 101 26.56 -6.43 10.01
C ASP A 101 26.41 -5.17 10.89
N GLY A 102 25.30 -5.05 11.64
CA GLY A 102 25.01 -3.92 12.51
C GLY A 102 24.53 -2.66 11.79
N THR A 103 24.08 -2.76 10.53
CA THR A 103 23.42 -1.69 9.78
C THR A 103 22.06 -1.34 10.38
N VAL A 104 21.31 -2.35 10.85
CA VAL A 104 20.09 -2.19 11.64
C VAL A 104 20.24 -2.86 13.01
N ASP A 105 19.46 -2.39 13.98
CA ASP A 105 19.53 -2.85 15.38
C ASP A 105 18.50 -3.95 15.68
N LEU A 106 17.36 -3.93 14.99
CA LEU A 106 16.26 -4.89 15.13
C LEU A 106 15.47 -5.02 13.83
N LEU A 107 14.82 -6.17 13.64
CA LEU A 107 13.89 -6.42 12.55
C LEU A 107 12.45 -6.43 13.06
N GLY A 108 11.55 -5.77 12.32
CA GLY A 108 10.12 -5.76 12.60
C GLY A 108 9.37 -6.93 11.97
N SER A 109 8.20 -7.24 12.55
CA SER A 109 7.23 -8.22 12.03
C SER A 109 7.80 -9.62 11.80
N VAL A 110 8.72 -10.05 12.66
CA VAL A 110 9.36 -11.37 12.54
C VAL A 110 8.56 -12.39 13.34
N SER A 111 8.26 -13.54 12.74
CA SER A 111 7.58 -14.62 13.45
C SER A 111 8.54 -15.42 14.34
N THR A 112 8.00 -16.09 15.37
CA THR A 112 8.75 -17.02 16.23
C THR A 112 9.58 -18.03 15.42
N GLN A 113 9.02 -18.56 14.34
CA GLN A 113 9.71 -19.51 13.50
C GLN A 113 10.85 -18.87 12.71
N GLN A 114 10.62 -17.71 12.10
CA GLN A 114 11.64 -17.00 11.33
C GLN A 114 12.84 -16.65 12.23
N ALA A 115 12.58 -16.17 13.45
CA ALA A 115 13.61 -15.87 14.44
C ALA A 115 14.40 -17.14 14.82
N LEU A 116 13.71 -18.24 15.14
CA LEU A 116 14.34 -19.51 15.49
C LEU A 116 15.24 -20.03 14.36
N GLN A 117 14.76 -20.01 13.11
CA GLN A 117 15.52 -20.48 11.94
C GLN A 117 16.73 -19.59 11.64
N ALA A 118 16.64 -18.29 11.91
CA ALA A 118 17.72 -17.33 11.69
C ALA A 118 18.73 -17.27 12.86
N GLY A 119 18.46 -17.96 13.97
CA GLY A 119 19.26 -17.90 15.20
C GLY A 119 19.18 -16.53 15.88
N LEU A 120 18.00 -15.90 15.84
CA LEU A 120 17.75 -14.58 16.44
C LEU A 120 16.94 -14.71 17.73
N ARG A 121 17.15 -13.76 18.64
CA ARG A 121 16.29 -13.58 19.80
C ARG A 121 15.06 -12.78 19.38
N LEU A 122 13.87 -13.33 19.67
CA LEU A 122 12.61 -12.61 19.51
C LEU A 122 12.22 -11.92 20.82
N SER A 123 11.70 -10.70 20.74
CA SER A 123 11.05 -10.02 21.85
C SER A 123 9.76 -10.75 22.29
N PRO A 124 9.16 -10.38 23.44
CA PRO A 124 7.74 -10.65 23.69
C PRO A 124 6.90 -10.29 22.46
N PRO A 125 5.94 -11.14 22.06
CA PRO A 125 5.15 -10.90 20.87
C PRO A 125 4.19 -9.73 21.10
N TYR A 126 4.20 -8.75 20.20
CA TYR A 126 3.27 -7.62 20.22
C TYR A 126 2.05 -7.84 19.33
N ALA A 127 2.09 -8.87 18.49
CA ALA A 127 1.00 -9.35 17.67
C ALA A 127 1.08 -10.89 17.59
N GLU A 128 -0.05 -11.51 17.26
CA GLU A 128 -0.12 -12.95 17.06
C GLU A 128 -0.56 -13.28 15.62
N ASP A 129 0.07 -14.29 15.06
CA ASP A 129 -0.40 -14.94 13.85
C ASP A 129 -1.40 -16.03 14.22
N HIS A 130 -2.67 -15.77 13.90
CA HIS A 130 -3.76 -16.74 13.99
C HIS A 130 -4.07 -17.23 12.58
N PRO A 131 -3.59 -18.44 12.19
CA PRO A 131 -3.86 -18.98 10.88
C PRO A 131 -5.36 -19.19 10.65
N LEU A 132 -5.84 -18.62 9.55
CA LEU A 132 -7.24 -18.57 9.17
C LEU A 132 -7.43 -19.23 7.81
N LEU A 133 -8.54 -19.96 7.68
CA LEU A 133 -9.04 -20.45 6.41
C LEU A 133 -10.22 -19.61 5.95
N LEU A 134 -10.17 -19.19 4.69
CA LEU A 134 -11.30 -18.59 4.00
C LEU A 134 -11.67 -19.42 2.78
N ALA A 135 -12.96 -19.49 2.47
CA ALA A 135 -13.49 -20.14 1.29
C ALA A 135 -14.35 -19.18 0.48
N HIS A 136 -14.69 -19.57 -0.74
CA HIS A 136 -15.68 -18.85 -1.54
C HIS A 136 -17.10 -19.21 -1.07
N GLU A 137 -17.95 -18.20 -0.81
CA GLU A 137 -19.29 -18.32 -0.18
C GLU A 137 -20.22 -19.34 -0.89
N GLN A 138 -20.06 -19.51 -2.21
CA GLN A 138 -20.87 -20.46 -2.98
C GLN A 138 -20.42 -21.93 -2.89
N LYS A 139 -19.39 -22.25 -2.10
CA LYS A 139 -18.84 -23.60 -2.01
C LYS A 139 -19.37 -24.30 -0.75
N GLU A 140 -20.54 -24.93 -0.87
CA GLU A 140 -21.34 -25.48 0.24
C GLU A 140 -20.60 -26.49 1.15
N ARG A 141 -19.50 -27.10 0.69
CA ARG A 141 -18.56 -27.84 1.54
C ARG A 141 -17.27 -28.13 0.80
N ILE A 142 -16.15 -28.05 1.50
CA ILE A 142 -14.87 -28.55 0.97
C ILE A 142 -14.76 -30.02 1.34
N GLU A 143 -14.86 -30.89 0.34
CA GLU A 143 -14.64 -32.32 0.51
C GLU A 143 -13.15 -32.59 0.79
N GLN A 144 -12.87 -33.31 1.88
CA GLN A 144 -11.50 -33.52 2.39
C GLN A 144 -10.63 -34.39 1.46
N ASP A 145 -11.25 -35.16 0.56
CA ASP A 145 -10.58 -36.16 -0.28
C ASP A 145 -10.38 -35.73 -1.74
N GLN A 146 -10.74 -34.49 -2.10
CA GLN A 146 -10.50 -33.94 -3.44
C GLN A 146 -9.25 -33.05 -3.47
N PRO A 147 -8.51 -33.03 -4.59
CA PRO A 147 -7.40 -32.10 -4.77
C PRO A 147 -7.92 -30.66 -4.67
N LEU A 148 -7.34 -29.89 -3.76
CA LEU A 148 -7.83 -28.57 -3.39
C LEU A 148 -6.82 -27.49 -3.79
N ARG A 149 -7.25 -26.44 -4.48
CA ARG A 149 -6.38 -25.29 -4.75
C ARG A 149 -6.32 -24.39 -3.51
N LEU A 150 -5.18 -24.37 -2.83
CA LEU A 150 -4.95 -23.52 -1.66
C LEU A 150 -4.07 -22.35 -2.06
N VAL A 151 -4.55 -21.14 -1.83
CA VAL A 151 -3.80 -19.91 -2.10
C VAL A 151 -3.30 -19.28 -0.81
N MET A 152 -2.05 -18.79 -0.79
CA MET A 152 -1.50 -18.02 0.32
C MET A 152 -0.58 -16.92 -0.18
N VAL A 153 -0.16 -16.04 0.73
CA VAL A 153 0.85 -15.02 0.44
C VAL A 153 2.24 -15.67 0.45
N ASP A 154 3.09 -15.24 -0.49
CA ASP A 154 4.49 -15.64 -0.53
C ASP A 154 5.19 -15.30 0.79
N GLY A 155 6.03 -16.22 1.28
CA GLY A 155 6.70 -16.10 2.58
C GLY A 155 5.83 -16.28 3.83
N TYR A 156 4.51 -16.49 3.73
CA TYR A 156 3.65 -16.66 4.92
C TYR A 156 3.95 -17.96 5.69
N ARG A 157 4.04 -19.08 4.97
CA ARG A 157 4.41 -20.42 5.46
C ARG A 157 5.27 -21.10 4.42
N THR A 158 6.15 -22.00 4.85
CA THR A 158 6.93 -22.79 3.89
C THR A 158 6.04 -23.83 3.22
N PRO A 159 6.25 -24.16 1.94
CA PRO A 159 5.49 -25.22 1.26
C PRO A 159 5.53 -26.55 2.00
N ALA A 160 6.67 -26.90 2.59
CA ALA A 160 6.83 -28.13 3.38
C ALA A 160 5.90 -28.16 4.61
N GLN A 161 5.75 -27.04 5.31
CA GLN A 161 4.81 -26.95 6.44
C GLN A 161 3.37 -27.04 5.99
N VAL A 162 3.00 -26.35 4.92
CA VAL A 162 1.63 -26.42 4.40
C VAL A 162 1.29 -27.85 3.98
N ALA A 163 2.22 -28.56 3.33
CA ALA A 163 2.03 -29.95 2.91
C ALA A 163 1.85 -30.94 4.10
N GLN A 164 2.37 -30.62 5.29
CA GLN A 164 2.15 -31.44 6.50
C GLN A 164 0.69 -31.38 6.98
N PHE A 165 0.02 -30.24 6.82
CA PHE A 165 -1.37 -30.03 7.28
C PHE A 165 -2.40 -30.18 6.16
N TYR A 166 -2.00 -29.93 4.91
CA TYR A 166 -2.85 -29.98 3.72
C TYR A 166 -2.15 -30.76 2.60
N PRO A 167 -1.90 -32.07 2.75
CA PRO A 167 -1.13 -32.86 1.78
C PRO A 167 -1.79 -32.98 0.41
N GLN A 168 -3.12 -32.84 0.34
CA GLN A 168 -3.90 -32.88 -0.90
C GLN A 168 -4.01 -31.52 -1.60
N ALA A 169 -3.41 -30.46 -1.03
CA ALA A 169 -3.54 -29.12 -1.56
C ALA A 169 -2.55 -28.82 -2.69
N GLN A 170 -3.05 -28.29 -3.80
CA GLN A 170 -2.27 -27.65 -4.85
C GLN A 170 -2.02 -26.20 -4.43
N LEU A 171 -0.81 -25.94 -3.93
CA LEU A 171 -0.41 -24.65 -3.40
C LEU A 171 -0.19 -23.60 -4.49
N GLN A 172 -0.84 -22.44 -4.35
CA GLN A 172 -0.61 -21.23 -5.14
C GLN A 172 -0.10 -20.13 -4.22
N VAL A 173 0.99 -19.47 -4.59
CA VAL A 173 1.57 -18.35 -3.83
C VAL A 173 1.37 -17.04 -4.59
N HIS A 174 0.99 -16.01 -3.86
CA HIS A 174 0.74 -14.68 -4.41
C HIS A 174 1.56 -13.62 -3.67
N PRO A 175 1.95 -12.52 -4.35
CA PRO A 175 2.81 -11.50 -3.75
C PRO A 175 2.12 -10.67 -2.67
N THR A 176 0.79 -10.63 -2.63
CA THR A 176 0.03 -9.84 -1.64
C THR A 176 -1.22 -10.58 -1.18
N ALA A 177 -1.65 -10.30 0.05
CA ALA A 177 -2.92 -10.78 0.60
C ALA A 177 -4.11 -10.37 -0.28
N PHE A 178 -4.10 -9.15 -0.84
CA PHE A 178 -5.14 -8.72 -1.79
C PHE A 178 -5.20 -9.61 -3.03
N SER A 179 -4.07 -9.88 -3.68
CA SER A 179 -4.05 -10.75 -4.86
C SER A 179 -4.43 -12.21 -4.55
N ALA A 180 -4.06 -12.71 -3.37
CA ALA A 180 -4.46 -14.05 -2.92
C ALA A 180 -5.98 -14.13 -2.67
N LEU A 181 -6.53 -13.16 -1.94
CA LEU A 181 -7.97 -13.08 -1.67
C LEU A 181 -8.80 -12.83 -2.93
N ALA A 182 -8.31 -12.02 -3.86
CA ALA A 182 -8.95 -11.83 -5.16
C ALA A 182 -9.00 -13.13 -5.97
N THR A 183 -7.94 -13.95 -5.92
CA THR A 183 -7.90 -15.26 -6.57
C THR A 183 -8.96 -16.20 -5.99
N LEU A 184 -9.14 -16.17 -4.66
CA LEU A 184 -10.23 -16.89 -4.00
C LEU A 184 -11.62 -16.37 -4.41
N ALA A 185 -11.83 -15.05 -4.36
CA ALA A 185 -13.10 -14.40 -4.71
C ALA A 185 -13.50 -14.62 -6.19
N LEU A 186 -12.53 -14.83 -7.08
CA LEU A 186 -12.76 -15.14 -8.50
C LEU A 186 -12.97 -16.64 -8.76
N GLY A 187 -12.98 -17.49 -7.73
CA GLY A 187 -13.11 -18.96 -7.86
C GLY A 187 -11.89 -19.66 -8.44
N GLN A 188 -10.74 -18.98 -8.52
CA GLN A 188 -9.48 -19.52 -9.04
C GLN A 188 -8.68 -20.31 -7.99
N ALA A 189 -9.04 -20.15 -6.73
CA ALA A 189 -8.62 -20.99 -5.62
C ALA A 189 -9.87 -21.46 -4.84
N ASP A 190 -9.70 -22.51 -4.04
CA ASP A 190 -10.75 -23.11 -3.23
C ASP A 190 -10.64 -22.72 -1.75
N LEU A 191 -9.40 -22.56 -1.27
CA LEU A 191 -9.10 -22.03 0.07
C LEU A 191 -8.05 -20.95 0.01
N TYR A 192 -8.20 -19.97 0.88
CA TYR A 192 -7.11 -19.09 1.29
C TYR A 192 -6.60 -19.50 2.67
N LEU A 193 -5.27 -19.54 2.83
CA LEU A 193 -4.60 -19.69 4.12
C LEU A 193 -3.79 -18.42 4.41
N GLY A 194 -4.04 -17.79 5.56
CA GLY A 194 -3.30 -16.60 5.96
C GLY A 194 -3.55 -16.18 7.41
N ASN A 195 -2.81 -15.17 7.88
CA ASN A 195 -3.02 -14.58 9.20
C ASN A 195 -4.38 -13.87 9.25
N ALA A 196 -5.21 -14.18 10.25
CA ALA A 196 -6.53 -13.59 10.47
C ALA A 196 -6.51 -12.05 10.51
N LEU A 197 -5.48 -11.47 11.15
CA LEU A 197 -5.33 -10.01 11.26
C LEU A 197 -5.17 -9.35 9.89
N ILE A 198 -4.29 -9.92 9.04
CA ILE A 198 -4.04 -9.45 7.68
C ILE A 198 -5.27 -9.68 6.80
N ALA A 199 -5.84 -10.89 6.86
CA ALA A 199 -6.99 -11.28 6.04
C ALA A 199 -8.19 -10.37 6.29
N ARG A 200 -8.57 -10.18 7.56
CA ARG A 200 -9.72 -9.33 7.94
C ARG A 200 -9.48 -7.87 7.60
N TYR A 201 -8.25 -7.36 7.75
CA TYR A 201 -7.90 -5.99 7.34
C TYR A 201 -8.11 -5.78 5.85
N VAL A 202 -7.60 -6.69 5.02
CA VAL A 202 -7.73 -6.59 3.57
C VAL A 202 -9.19 -6.77 3.16
N GLN A 203 -9.91 -7.77 3.68
CA GLN A 203 -11.33 -7.99 3.39
C GLN A 203 -12.18 -6.75 3.71
N GLY A 204 -12.03 -6.18 4.91
CA GLY A 204 -12.82 -5.02 5.32
C GLY A 204 -12.54 -3.74 4.53
N ARG A 205 -11.39 -3.64 3.85
CA ARG A 205 -11.04 -2.47 3.02
C ARG A 205 -11.24 -2.65 1.52
N SER A 206 -11.26 -3.89 1.02
CA SER A 206 -11.23 -4.18 -0.42
C SER A 206 -12.60 -4.45 -1.04
N GLN A 207 -13.67 -4.53 -0.24
CA GLN A 207 -15.03 -4.85 -0.71
C GLN A 207 -15.08 -6.13 -1.56
N LEU A 208 -14.14 -7.06 -1.31
CA LEU A 208 -14.14 -8.38 -1.94
C LEU A 208 -15.34 -9.15 -1.38
N GLY A 209 -16.41 -9.24 -2.16
CA GLY A 209 -17.56 -10.08 -1.86
C GLY A 209 -17.26 -11.57 -2.07
N ALA A 210 -18.18 -12.43 -1.64
CA ALA A 210 -18.16 -13.88 -1.85
C ALA A 210 -16.97 -14.63 -1.21
N VAL A 211 -16.39 -14.11 -0.13
CA VAL A 211 -15.37 -14.78 0.68
C VAL A 211 -15.83 -14.88 2.12
N GLU A 212 -15.85 -16.08 2.68
CA GLU A 212 -16.29 -16.36 4.04
C GLU A 212 -15.19 -17.00 4.90
N GLU A 213 -15.23 -16.71 6.20
CA GLU A 213 -14.38 -17.34 7.19
C GLU A 213 -14.96 -18.70 7.59
N ILE A 214 -14.26 -19.78 7.23
CA ILE A 214 -14.72 -21.15 7.52
C ILE A 214 -14.08 -21.73 8.79
N GLY A 215 -13.13 -21.01 9.39
CA GLY A 215 -12.55 -21.33 10.69
C GLY A 215 -11.03 -21.19 10.75
N HIS A 216 -10.47 -21.66 11.87
CA HIS A 216 -9.03 -21.67 12.12
C HIS A 216 -8.35 -22.77 11.32
N ALA A 217 -7.17 -22.48 10.77
CA ALA A 217 -6.35 -23.49 10.10
C ALA A 217 -5.71 -24.44 11.13
N ALA A 218 -5.38 -25.66 10.71
CA ALA A 218 -4.67 -26.63 11.55
C ALA A 218 -3.20 -26.26 11.80
N VAL A 219 -2.72 -25.20 11.14
CA VAL A 219 -1.35 -24.68 11.25
C VAL A 219 -1.16 -23.99 12.61
N PRO A 220 -0.04 -24.21 13.32
CA PRO A 220 0.21 -23.59 14.61
C PRO A 220 0.24 -22.05 14.57
N ARG A 221 -0.24 -21.46 15.66
CA ARG A 221 -0.11 -20.02 15.95
C ARG A 221 1.36 -19.65 16.18
N GLN A 222 1.71 -18.42 15.86
CA GLN A 222 3.06 -17.88 16.08
C GLN A 222 2.98 -16.49 16.68
N GLY A 223 3.93 -16.18 17.57
CA GLY A 223 4.13 -14.79 18.00
C GLY A 223 4.81 -14.00 16.90
N ILE A 224 4.47 -12.71 16.80
CA ILE A 224 5.12 -11.74 15.94
C ILE A 224 5.75 -10.68 16.84
N GLY A 225 7.05 -10.47 16.67
CA GLY A 225 7.84 -9.59 17.53
C GLY A 225 8.98 -8.91 16.80
N PHE A 226 9.81 -8.21 17.58
CA PHE A 226 11.07 -7.68 17.10
C PHE A 226 12.16 -8.75 17.22
N ALA A 227 12.88 -9.00 16.13
CA ALA A 227 14.02 -9.92 16.14
C ALA A 227 15.35 -9.16 16.23
N MET A 228 16.23 -9.63 17.11
CA MET A 228 17.50 -8.98 17.44
C MET A 228 18.62 -10.03 17.51
N LEU A 229 19.87 -9.57 17.40
CA LEU A 229 21.03 -10.42 17.69
C LEU A 229 21.11 -10.71 19.19
N ASP A 230 21.55 -11.92 19.51
CA ASP A 230 21.95 -12.31 20.86
C ASP A 230 23.49 -12.18 20.96
N ASN A 231 23.98 -10.96 21.18
CA ASN A 231 25.40 -10.60 21.09
C ASN A 231 25.92 -9.80 22.30
N ASP A 232 25.46 -10.13 23.50
CA ASP A 232 25.76 -9.43 24.77
C ASP A 232 25.35 -7.94 24.79
N SER A 233 24.63 -7.47 23.78
CA SER A 233 24.00 -6.15 23.77
C SER A 233 22.87 -6.10 24.82
N PRO A 234 22.70 -4.97 25.55
CA PRO A 234 21.54 -4.80 26.42
C PRO A 234 20.22 -4.62 25.64
N LEU A 235 20.28 -4.40 24.32
CA LEU A 235 19.12 -4.05 23.51
C LEU A 235 17.94 -5.04 23.65
N PRO A 236 18.11 -6.38 23.56
CA PRO A 236 16.98 -7.28 23.70
C PRO A 236 16.26 -7.14 25.04
N ARG A 237 17.01 -7.03 26.14
CA ARG A 237 16.43 -6.81 27.47
C ARG A 237 15.72 -5.46 27.58
N LEU A 238 16.29 -4.40 26.99
CA LEU A 238 15.67 -3.07 26.98
C LEU A 238 14.36 -3.05 26.17
N VAL A 239 14.31 -3.76 25.04
CA VAL A 239 13.09 -3.93 24.25
C VAL A 239 12.04 -4.73 25.03
N ASP A 240 12.45 -5.81 25.69
CA ASP A 240 11.56 -6.64 26.52
C ASP A 240 10.92 -5.78 27.63
N ILE A 241 11.72 -5.01 28.38
CA ILE A 241 11.23 -4.07 29.42
C ILE A 241 10.25 -3.05 28.83
N ALA A 242 10.58 -2.46 27.69
CA ALA A 242 9.73 -1.47 27.04
C ALA A 242 8.38 -2.08 26.63
N LEU A 243 8.38 -3.28 26.06
CA LEU A 243 7.15 -3.99 25.67
C LEU A 243 6.31 -4.42 26.87
N ASP A 244 6.94 -4.94 27.92
CA ASP A 244 6.26 -5.37 29.15
C ASP A 244 5.62 -4.20 29.91
N SER A 245 6.13 -2.98 29.70
CA SER A 245 5.56 -1.76 30.29
C SER A 245 4.30 -1.24 29.58
N ILE A 246 3.95 -1.80 28.42
CA ILE A 246 2.78 -1.39 27.64
C ILE A 246 1.50 -1.90 28.33
N SER A 247 0.62 -0.98 28.71
CA SER A 247 -0.63 -1.34 29.37
C SER A 247 -1.61 -2.05 28.42
N PRO A 248 -2.54 -2.89 28.94
CA PRO A 248 -3.61 -3.49 28.13
C PRO A 248 -4.45 -2.45 27.38
N ALA A 249 -4.63 -1.25 27.95
CA ALA A 249 -5.35 -0.16 27.29
C ALA A 249 -4.58 0.38 26.07
N GLN A 250 -3.24 0.48 26.14
CA GLN A 250 -2.42 0.86 24.99
C GLN A 250 -2.49 -0.21 23.89
N HIS A 251 -2.37 -1.49 24.24
CA HIS A 251 -2.57 -2.61 23.31
C HIS A 251 -3.94 -2.52 22.62
N ALA A 252 -5.01 -2.32 23.38
CA ALA A 252 -6.38 -2.19 22.85
C ALA A 252 -6.51 -1.00 21.87
N ARG A 253 -5.91 0.16 22.17
CA ARG A 253 -5.94 1.33 21.27
C ARG A 253 -5.18 1.11 19.96
N ILE A 254 -4.08 0.35 19.99
CA ILE A 254 -3.36 -0.06 18.76
C ILE A 254 -4.24 -1.01 17.96
N THR A 255 -4.77 -2.06 18.58
CA THR A 255 -5.66 -3.03 17.92
C THR A 255 -6.89 -2.36 17.32
N GLU A 256 -7.56 -1.50 18.08
CA GLU A 256 -8.69 -0.72 17.60
C GLU A 256 -8.28 0.18 16.43
N ARG A 257 -7.11 0.83 16.48
CA ARG A 257 -6.66 1.71 15.38
C ARG A 257 -6.56 1.02 14.03
N TRP A 258 -6.14 -0.24 14.06
CA TRP A 258 -5.91 -1.04 12.87
C TRP A 258 -7.03 -2.04 12.57
N SER A 259 -8.11 -2.02 13.36
CA SER A 259 -9.29 -2.84 13.10
C SER A 259 -9.97 -2.43 11.78
N PRO A 260 -10.50 -3.39 10.99
CA PRO A 260 -11.25 -3.09 9.77
C PRO A 260 -12.46 -2.16 10.03
N LEU A 261 -13.07 -2.25 11.21
CA LEU A 261 -14.24 -1.46 11.62
C LEU A 261 -13.87 -0.04 12.12
N ALA A 262 -12.60 0.20 12.44
CA ALA A 262 -12.13 1.47 12.99
C ALA A 262 -12.30 2.65 12.04
N GLY A 263 -12.30 2.38 10.73
CA GLY A 263 -12.52 3.39 9.69
C GLY A 263 -13.87 4.09 9.85
N ASN A 264 -14.90 3.36 10.26
CA ASN A 264 -16.26 3.87 10.40
C ASN A 264 -16.42 4.65 11.72
N ALA A 265 -15.87 4.13 12.83
CA ALA A 265 -15.98 4.76 14.14
C ALA A 265 -15.19 6.09 14.27
N ARG A 266 -14.05 6.22 13.57
CA ARG A 266 -13.23 7.45 13.61
C ARG A 266 -13.62 8.53 12.61
N ALA A 267 -14.45 8.21 11.61
CA ALA A 267 -14.94 9.20 10.66
C ALA A 267 -15.74 10.32 11.35
N THR A 268 -16.31 10.04 12.53
CA THR A 268 -17.12 10.96 13.33
C THR A 268 -16.33 11.69 14.44
N GLN A 269 -15.10 11.29 14.74
CA GLN A 269 -14.31 11.90 15.81
C GLN A 269 -13.55 13.14 15.31
N ALA A 270 -13.85 14.28 15.94
CA ALA A 270 -13.16 15.55 15.70
C ALA A 270 -11.66 15.44 16.03
N VAL A 271 -10.83 16.08 15.22
CA VAL A 271 -9.38 16.21 15.47
C VAL A 271 -9.19 17.22 16.58
N GLN A 272 -8.41 16.85 17.60
CA GLN A 272 -7.97 17.79 18.62
C GLN A 272 -6.88 18.69 18.01
N LEU A 273 -7.21 19.97 17.86
CA LEU A 273 -6.31 20.97 17.30
C LEU A 273 -5.63 21.73 18.42
N SER A 274 -4.34 22.01 18.25
CA SER A 274 -3.61 22.91 19.15
C SER A 274 -4.19 24.33 19.08
N GLU A 275 -3.94 25.14 20.11
CA GLU A 275 -4.38 26.54 20.12
C GLU A 275 -3.88 27.35 18.92
N ALA A 276 -2.66 27.08 18.47
CA ALA A 276 -2.10 27.74 17.28
C ALA A 276 -2.86 27.36 16.01
N GLN A 277 -3.26 26.09 15.87
CA GLN A 277 -4.06 25.62 14.74
C GLN A 277 -5.49 26.17 14.79
N GLN A 278 -6.11 26.22 15.98
CA GLN A 278 -7.43 26.82 16.15
C GLN A 278 -7.44 28.31 15.80
N ARG A 279 -6.41 29.06 16.23
CA ARG A 279 -6.22 30.46 15.83
C ARG A 279 -6.05 30.60 14.32
N TRP A 280 -5.23 29.74 13.70
CA TRP A 280 -5.08 29.74 12.26
C TRP A 280 -6.41 29.50 11.53
N LEU A 281 -7.25 28.58 12.02
CA LEU A 281 -8.59 28.34 11.44
C LEU A 281 -9.51 29.55 11.57
N HIS A 282 -9.46 30.25 12.70
CA HIS A 282 -10.22 31.47 12.89
C HIS A 282 -9.81 32.56 11.89
N ASP A 283 -8.51 32.71 11.66
CA ASP A 283 -7.96 33.73 10.76
C ASP A 283 -8.06 33.36 9.27
N ASN A 284 -8.31 32.07 8.97
CA ASN A 284 -8.44 31.53 7.62
C ASN A 284 -9.81 30.83 7.46
N PRO A 285 -10.91 31.61 7.38
CA PRO A 285 -12.28 31.07 7.41
C PRO A 285 -12.63 30.19 6.20
N SER A 286 -11.91 30.34 5.09
CA SER A 286 -11.97 29.43 3.94
C SER A 286 -10.59 29.23 3.32
N VAL A 287 -10.37 28.00 2.84
CA VAL A 287 -9.13 27.58 2.16
C VAL A 287 -9.46 27.34 0.69
N ARG A 288 -8.82 28.08 -0.22
CA ARG A 288 -9.00 27.92 -1.66
C ARG A 288 -8.20 26.73 -2.16
N VAL A 289 -8.90 25.79 -2.79
CA VAL A 289 -8.35 24.52 -3.27
C VAL A 289 -8.49 24.41 -4.77
N LEU A 290 -7.41 24.06 -5.46
CA LEU A 290 -7.41 23.76 -6.88
C LEU A 290 -7.48 22.25 -7.10
N VAL A 291 -8.29 21.82 -8.08
CA VAL A 291 -8.38 20.43 -8.51
C VAL A 291 -8.27 20.34 -10.04
N ASP A 292 -7.74 19.22 -10.53
CA ASP A 292 -7.87 18.83 -11.93
C ASP A 292 -9.25 18.21 -12.14
N ASP A 293 -10.11 18.82 -12.96
CA ASP A 293 -11.49 18.38 -13.17
C ASP A 293 -11.66 17.32 -14.28
N GLN A 294 -10.55 16.72 -14.72
CA GLN A 294 -10.52 15.64 -15.71
C GLN A 294 -9.85 14.35 -15.17
N LEU A 295 -9.53 14.31 -13.88
CA LEU A 295 -8.82 13.20 -13.24
C LEU A 295 -9.79 12.19 -12.63
N LEU A 296 -10.46 11.38 -13.44
CA LEU A 296 -11.33 10.31 -12.92
C LEU A 296 -10.53 9.21 -12.19
N PRO A 297 -11.08 8.61 -11.12
CA PRO A 297 -12.29 8.99 -10.37
C PRO A 297 -12.02 9.99 -9.23
N LEU A 298 -10.83 10.61 -9.20
CA LEU A 298 -10.39 11.50 -8.13
C LEU A 298 -11.13 12.84 -8.12
N SER A 299 -11.19 13.51 -9.25
CA SER A 299 -11.89 14.79 -9.41
C SER A 299 -12.32 14.95 -10.85
N TYR A 300 -13.62 15.15 -11.06
CA TYR A 300 -14.20 15.29 -12.39
C TYR A 300 -15.48 16.12 -12.36
N ARG A 301 -15.89 16.63 -13.53
CA ARG A 301 -17.24 17.20 -13.69
C ARG A 301 -18.23 16.13 -14.12
N ASP A 302 -19.35 16.04 -13.41
CA ASP A 302 -20.48 15.20 -13.83
C ASP A 302 -21.24 15.82 -15.02
N SER A 303 -22.27 15.12 -15.50
CA SER A 303 -23.12 15.58 -16.61
C SER A 303 -23.90 16.87 -16.32
N LYS A 304 -23.98 17.29 -15.05
CA LYS A 304 -24.60 18.54 -14.62
C LYS A 304 -23.57 19.66 -14.40
N GLY A 305 -22.29 19.40 -14.71
CA GLY A 305 -21.19 20.35 -14.57
C GLY A 305 -20.66 20.50 -13.13
N GLN A 306 -21.15 19.71 -12.17
CA GLN A 306 -20.72 19.77 -10.77
C GLN A 306 -19.42 18.99 -10.56
N LEU A 307 -18.52 19.54 -9.73
CA LEU A 307 -17.31 18.82 -9.32
C LEU A 307 -17.66 17.67 -8.38
N ARG A 308 -17.18 16.48 -8.72
CA ARG A 308 -17.38 15.21 -8.01
C ARG A 308 -16.07 14.44 -7.97
N GLY A 309 -15.98 13.44 -7.10
CA GLY A 309 -14.87 12.48 -7.07
C GLY A 309 -14.27 12.30 -5.67
N LEU A 310 -13.42 11.29 -5.54
CA LEU A 310 -12.84 10.86 -4.27
C LEU A 310 -12.07 11.97 -3.52
N THR A 311 -11.42 12.86 -4.27
CA THR A 311 -10.71 14.01 -3.69
C THR A 311 -11.68 14.98 -3.01
N LEU A 312 -12.86 15.19 -3.58
CA LEU A 312 -13.88 16.08 -3.02
C LEU A 312 -14.48 15.46 -1.75
N ASP A 313 -14.73 14.14 -1.77
CA ASP A 313 -15.21 13.40 -0.60
C ASP A 313 -14.17 13.43 0.55
N MET A 314 -12.88 13.38 0.21
CA MET A 314 -11.78 13.53 1.17
C MET A 314 -11.76 14.93 1.80
N LEU A 315 -11.91 16.00 1.01
CA LEU A 315 -12.00 17.37 1.53
C LEU A 315 -13.20 17.53 2.47
N GLN A 316 -14.36 16.96 2.12
CA GLN A 316 -15.53 16.96 3.01
C GLN A 316 -15.27 16.22 4.33
N LEU A 317 -14.54 15.11 4.30
CA LEU A 317 -14.15 14.40 5.51
C LEU A 317 -13.22 15.26 6.38
N ILE A 318 -12.26 15.97 5.77
CA ILE A 318 -11.39 16.91 6.49
C ILE A 318 -12.23 18.03 7.12
N THR A 319 -13.19 18.60 6.37
CA THR A 319 -14.14 19.59 6.90
C THR A 319 -14.89 19.06 8.12
N ARG A 320 -15.49 17.87 8.05
CA ARG A 320 -16.23 17.28 9.17
C ARG A 320 -15.37 17.07 10.41
N ARG A 321 -14.09 16.75 10.23
CA ARG A 321 -13.18 16.41 11.35
C ARG A 321 -12.43 17.60 11.93
N THR A 322 -12.29 18.70 11.19
CA THR A 322 -11.46 19.85 11.60
C THR A 322 -12.22 21.17 11.65
N GLY A 323 -13.39 21.26 11.02
CA GLY A 323 -14.12 22.51 10.81
C GLY A 323 -13.62 23.36 9.63
N LEU A 324 -12.53 22.95 8.95
CA LEU A 324 -12.02 23.64 7.76
C LEU A 324 -13.05 23.73 6.65
N LYS A 325 -13.22 24.93 6.07
CA LYS A 325 -14.06 25.12 4.90
C LYS A 325 -13.20 25.25 3.66
N PHE A 326 -13.55 24.51 2.61
CA PHE A 326 -12.82 24.52 1.35
C PHE A 326 -13.64 25.18 0.24
N GLU A 327 -13.03 26.12 -0.46
CA GLU A 327 -13.55 26.70 -1.70
C GLU A 327 -12.83 26.04 -2.88
N VAL A 328 -13.50 25.09 -3.53
CA VAL A 328 -12.87 24.27 -4.58
C VAL A 328 -13.08 24.89 -5.95
N GLN A 329 -12.01 25.04 -6.71
CA GLN A 329 -12.00 25.56 -8.09
C GLN A 329 -11.25 24.60 -9.02
N ALA A 330 -11.72 24.48 -10.25
CA ALA A 330 -11.02 23.71 -11.27
C ALA A 330 -9.83 24.52 -11.82
N GLY A 331 -8.64 23.93 -11.82
CA GLY A 331 -7.45 24.51 -12.43
C GLY A 331 -7.37 24.19 -13.92
N ALA A 332 -6.75 25.07 -14.71
CA ALA A 332 -6.54 24.89 -16.15
C ALA A 332 -5.27 24.07 -16.50
N GLY A 333 -4.69 23.38 -15.52
CA GLY A 333 -3.52 22.50 -15.68
C GLY A 333 -2.55 22.56 -14.50
N VAL A 334 -1.73 21.52 -14.34
CA VAL A 334 -0.84 21.35 -13.17
C VAL A 334 0.07 22.55 -12.95
N GLU A 335 0.82 23.00 -13.96
CA GLU A 335 1.76 24.12 -13.80
C GLU A 335 1.06 25.43 -13.41
N GLN A 336 -0.12 25.70 -13.98
CA GLN A 336 -0.88 26.90 -13.62
C GLN A 336 -1.45 26.81 -12.20
N MET A 337 -1.83 25.62 -11.74
CA MET A 337 -2.23 25.41 -10.35
C MET A 337 -1.07 25.66 -9.39
N ILE A 338 0.13 25.19 -9.74
CA ILE A 338 1.35 25.40 -8.93
C ILE A 338 1.65 26.89 -8.83
N GLU A 339 1.59 27.60 -9.95
CA GLU A 339 1.84 29.05 -9.98
C GLU A 339 0.83 29.82 -9.12
N GLN A 340 -0.45 29.43 -9.16
CA GLN A 340 -1.47 30.05 -8.31
C GLN A 340 -1.21 29.81 -6.81
N VAL A 341 -0.70 28.64 -6.43
CA VAL A 341 -0.32 28.38 -5.03
C VAL A 341 0.90 29.20 -4.63
N ASN A 342 1.93 29.26 -5.48
CA ASN A 342 3.14 30.05 -5.21
C ASN A 342 2.85 31.56 -5.07
N GLN A 343 1.87 32.06 -5.84
CA GLN A 343 1.41 33.45 -5.77
C GLN A 343 0.42 33.72 -4.62
N GLY A 344 0.06 32.72 -3.81
CA GLY A 344 -0.93 32.85 -2.72
C GLY A 344 -2.38 33.01 -3.20
N LYS A 345 -2.66 32.84 -4.49
CA LYS A 345 -4.01 32.89 -5.06
C LYS A 345 -4.84 31.68 -4.64
N ALA A 346 -4.20 30.54 -4.41
CA ALA A 346 -4.78 29.36 -3.75
C ALA A 346 -3.85 28.86 -2.64
N GLN A 347 -4.37 28.09 -1.70
CA GLN A 347 -3.59 27.53 -0.58
C GLN A 347 -3.26 26.05 -0.77
N LEU A 348 -4.04 25.34 -1.59
CA LEU A 348 -3.92 23.89 -1.74
C LEU A 348 -4.20 23.45 -3.18
N ILE A 349 -3.47 22.43 -3.64
CA ILE A 349 -3.85 21.62 -4.81
C ILE A 349 -4.22 20.24 -4.27
N ALA A 350 -5.41 19.74 -4.62
CA ALA A 350 -5.85 18.41 -4.21
C ALA A 350 -5.89 17.47 -5.43
N GLY A 351 -5.46 16.22 -5.24
CA GLY A 351 -5.40 15.21 -6.32
C GLY A 351 -4.14 15.24 -7.17
N LEU A 352 -3.05 15.83 -6.70
CA LEU A 352 -1.79 15.91 -7.46
C LEU A 352 -0.93 14.64 -7.26
N PRO A 353 -0.59 13.89 -8.33
CA PRO A 353 0.34 12.76 -8.22
C PRO A 353 1.72 13.24 -7.75
N TYR A 354 2.33 12.48 -6.84
CA TYR A 354 3.67 12.77 -6.35
C TYR A 354 4.73 12.65 -7.46
N SER A 355 5.69 13.57 -7.47
CA SER A 355 6.97 13.40 -8.18
C SER A 355 8.08 14.20 -7.51
N ALA A 356 9.32 13.73 -7.61
CA ALA A 356 10.49 14.40 -7.02
C ALA A 356 10.73 15.82 -7.58
N SER A 357 10.27 16.11 -8.80
CA SER A 357 10.32 17.47 -9.35
C SER A 357 9.32 18.41 -8.66
N LEU A 358 8.13 17.93 -8.32
CA LEU A 358 7.08 18.73 -7.68
C LEU A 358 7.36 18.97 -6.20
N GLU A 359 7.95 18.01 -5.50
CA GLU A 359 8.29 18.16 -4.08
C GLU A 359 9.28 19.28 -3.78
N ARG A 360 10.17 19.59 -4.74
CA ARG A 360 11.07 20.75 -4.61
C ARG A 360 10.35 22.10 -4.66
N ARG A 361 9.09 22.12 -5.12
CA ARG A 361 8.28 23.33 -5.31
C ARG A 361 7.08 23.39 -4.37
N LEU A 362 6.65 22.26 -3.81
CA LEU A 362 5.43 22.13 -3.02
C LEU A 362 5.67 21.21 -1.81
N GLY A 363 5.06 21.58 -0.67
CA GLY A 363 4.84 20.63 0.41
C GLY A 363 3.72 19.64 0.06
N PHE A 364 3.99 18.34 0.21
CA PHE A 364 2.96 17.30 0.02
C PHE A 364 2.40 16.85 1.36
N SER A 365 1.08 16.64 1.40
CA SER A 365 0.46 15.89 2.49
C SER A 365 0.78 14.41 2.37
N ARG A 366 0.33 13.63 3.35
CA ARG A 366 0.34 12.17 3.23
C ARG A 366 -0.54 11.73 2.05
N ALA A 367 -0.05 10.75 1.30
CA ALA A 367 -0.84 10.14 0.23
C ALA A 367 -2.13 9.53 0.82
N TYR A 368 -3.28 9.97 0.31
CA TYR A 368 -4.59 9.44 0.68
C TYR A 368 -5.12 8.42 -0.33
N LEU A 369 -4.45 8.30 -1.48
CA LEU A 369 -4.67 7.24 -2.46
C LEU A 369 -3.29 6.76 -2.93
N SER A 370 -3.13 5.44 -3.00
CA SER A 370 -1.99 4.80 -3.64
C SER A 370 -2.51 3.82 -4.69
N ALA A 371 -1.97 3.92 -5.89
CA ALA A 371 -2.22 2.97 -6.97
C ALA A 371 -0.85 2.55 -7.51
N ARG A 372 -0.52 1.26 -7.40
CA ARG A 372 0.64 0.72 -8.12
C ARG A 372 0.28 0.73 -9.61
N GLY A 373 1.22 1.16 -10.46
CA GLY A 373 0.96 1.44 -11.87
C GLY A 373 0.20 0.32 -12.57
N PHE A 374 -0.94 0.66 -13.19
CA PHE A 374 -1.70 -0.28 -14.00
C PHE A 374 -1.23 -0.21 -15.45
N TRP A 375 -0.92 -1.37 -16.03
CA TRP A 375 -0.75 -1.51 -17.47
C TRP A 375 -2.11 -1.80 -18.08
N SER A 376 -2.64 -0.89 -18.89
CA SER A 376 -3.82 -1.15 -19.70
C SER A 376 -3.40 -1.84 -20.99
N VAL A 377 -3.89 -3.07 -21.20
CA VAL A 377 -3.77 -3.75 -22.50
C VAL A 377 -4.98 -3.32 -23.33
N ALA A 378 -4.75 -2.58 -24.42
CA ALA A 378 -5.81 -2.31 -25.38
C ALA A 378 -6.30 -3.64 -25.95
N ARG A 379 -7.61 -3.90 -25.87
CA ARG A 379 -8.23 -5.10 -26.44
C ARG A 379 -8.18 -4.97 -27.97
N ALA A 380 -7.06 -5.37 -28.57
CA ALA A 380 -7.01 -5.62 -30.00
C ALA A 380 -7.93 -6.82 -30.28
N SER A 381 -8.85 -6.66 -31.23
CA SER A 381 -9.64 -7.76 -31.77
C SER A 381 -8.69 -8.93 -32.11
N MET A 382 -9.09 -10.12 -31.68
CA MET A 382 -8.27 -11.33 -31.68
C MET A 382 -7.52 -11.58 -33.00
N HIS A 383 -6.20 -11.43 -32.96
CA HIS A 383 -5.29 -12.38 -33.61
C HIS A 383 -4.19 -12.74 -32.61
N ARG A 384 -4.14 -14.02 -32.22
CA ARG A 384 -3.15 -14.57 -31.30
C ARG A 384 -1.74 -14.32 -31.85
N ARG A 385 -0.96 -13.48 -31.17
CA ARG A 385 0.51 -13.59 -31.13
C ARG A 385 0.98 -13.45 -29.69
N ALA A 386 1.87 -14.34 -29.30
CA ALA A 386 2.45 -14.45 -27.98
C ALA A 386 3.22 -13.16 -27.58
N LEU A 387 3.27 -12.90 -26.27
CA LEU A 387 3.80 -11.70 -25.61
C LEU A 387 5.33 -11.51 -25.71
N SER A 388 6.05 -12.25 -26.56
CA SER A 388 7.51 -12.13 -26.67
C SER A 388 8.01 -11.04 -27.62
N ASN A 389 7.13 -10.32 -28.33
CA ASN A 389 7.52 -9.33 -29.35
C ASN A 389 6.74 -8.00 -29.28
N CYS A 390 6.68 -7.39 -28.10
CA CYS A 390 6.25 -5.99 -27.96
C CYS A 390 7.46 -5.03 -28.06
N SER A 391 8.10 -4.95 -29.23
CA SER A 391 9.15 -3.97 -29.54
C SER A 391 8.63 -2.77 -30.38
N GLY A 392 7.33 -2.53 -30.40
CA GLY A 392 6.74 -1.37 -31.05
C GLY A 392 5.40 -0.98 -30.43
N GLY A 393 5.41 0.04 -29.58
CA GLY A 393 4.17 0.63 -29.02
C GLY A 393 4.09 0.67 -27.50
N VAL A 394 5.20 0.91 -26.79
CA VAL A 394 5.15 1.37 -25.40
C VAL A 394 5.05 2.89 -25.42
N SER A 395 3.85 3.44 -25.33
CA SER A 395 3.67 4.86 -25.04
C SER A 395 3.50 5.06 -23.54
N ARG A 396 4.56 5.60 -22.91
CA ARG A 396 4.48 6.18 -21.57
C ARG A 396 3.53 7.38 -21.66
N TRP A 397 2.40 7.33 -20.99
CA TRP A 397 1.48 8.47 -20.94
C TRP A 397 2.07 9.54 -20.01
N SER A 398 2.78 10.51 -20.59
CA SER A 398 3.07 11.80 -19.97
C SER A 398 1.96 12.76 -20.38
N GLY A 399 1.16 13.22 -19.42
CA GLY A 399 -0.09 13.94 -19.67
C GLY A 399 0.05 15.18 -20.57
N ALA A 400 -0.92 15.33 -21.48
CA ALA A 400 -1.52 16.57 -21.97
C ALA A 400 -2.35 16.26 -23.24
N ALA A 401 -3.55 15.68 -23.10
CA ALA A 401 -4.55 15.68 -24.17
C ALA A 401 -5.96 15.36 -23.64
N PRO A 402 -6.99 16.17 -23.93
CA PRO A 402 -8.38 15.86 -23.57
C PRO A 402 -8.93 14.68 -24.37
N TRP A 403 -9.66 13.79 -23.70
CA TRP A 403 -10.30 12.58 -24.25
C TRP A 403 -11.21 12.81 -25.47
N SER A 404 -11.72 14.03 -25.68
CA SER A 404 -12.66 14.34 -26.78
C SER A 404 -12.01 14.41 -28.17
N SER A 405 -10.69 14.50 -28.26
CA SER A 405 -10.00 14.69 -29.55
C SER A 405 -9.60 13.37 -30.26
N CYS A 406 -9.64 12.23 -29.58
CA CYS A 406 -9.26 10.93 -30.17
C CYS A 406 -10.31 10.34 -31.12
N CYS A 407 -11.60 10.71 -30.98
CA CYS A 407 -12.66 10.14 -31.81
C CYS A 407 -12.69 10.72 -33.25
N SER A 408 -12.20 11.94 -33.46
CA SER A 408 -12.25 12.62 -34.76
C SER A 408 -11.04 12.36 -35.67
N ILE A 409 -9.90 11.93 -35.11
CA ILE A 409 -8.67 11.65 -35.87
C ILE A 409 -8.68 10.23 -36.47
N ALA A 410 -9.33 9.27 -35.79
CA ALA A 410 -9.44 7.89 -36.25
C ALA A 410 -10.34 7.75 -37.50
N THR A 411 -11.37 8.57 -37.64
CA THR A 411 -12.29 8.53 -38.80
C THR A 411 -11.72 9.17 -40.06
N ARG A 412 -10.83 10.17 -39.96
CA ARG A 412 -10.23 10.82 -41.15
C ARG A 412 -9.08 10.03 -41.78
N ARG A 413 -8.34 9.22 -41.01
CA ARG A 413 -7.24 8.39 -41.56
C ARG A 413 -7.72 7.15 -42.31
N CYS A 414 -8.84 6.54 -41.92
CA CYS A 414 -9.40 5.37 -42.63
C CYS A 414 -10.01 5.72 -44.01
N ILE A 415 -10.53 6.93 -44.20
CA ILE A 415 -11.12 7.33 -45.50
C ILE A 415 -10.02 7.62 -46.56
N SER A 416 -8.84 8.08 -46.14
CA SER A 416 -7.75 8.41 -47.08
C SER A 416 -6.97 7.19 -47.61
N ALA A 417 -6.98 6.07 -46.89
CA ALA A 417 -6.21 4.87 -47.25
C ALA A 417 -6.98 3.90 -48.18
N CYS A 418 -8.31 4.01 -48.28
CA CYS A 418 -9.12 3.17 -49.17
C CYS A 418 -9.22 3.72 -50.61
N CYS A 419 -8.93 5.00 -50.85
CA CYS A 419 -9.07 5.62 -52.18
C CYS A 419 -7.83 5.54 -53.09
N ARG A 420 -6.77 4.78 -52.71
CA ARG A 420 -5.49 4.83 -53.47
C ARG A 420 -4.92 3.48 -53.92
N ALA A 421 -5.71 2.41 -53.96
CA ALA A 421 -5.26 1.15 -54.54
C ALA A 421 -6.36 0.43 -55.35
N ARG A 422 -6.25 0.55 -56.68
CA ARG A 422 -6.78 -0.29 -57.79
C ARG A 422 -7.67 0.46 -58.77
N CYS A 423 -7.03 1.16 -59.71
CA CYS A 423 -7.57 1.45 -61.03
C CYS A 423 -6.64 0.79 -62.07
N THR A 424 -7.15 -0.21 -62.79
CA THR A 424 -6.77 -0.57 -64.18
C THR A 424 -7.94 -1.36 -64.81
N PRO A 425 -8.17 -1.27 -66.14
CA PRO A 425 -9.52 -1.05 -66.66
C PRO A 425 -10.18 -2.24 -67.39
N CYS A 426 -11.51 -2.14 -67.48
CA CYS A 426 -12.45 -2.62 -68.50
C CYS A 426 -12.22 -3.93 -69.28
N ALA A 427 -13.15 -4.88 -69.11
CA ALA A 427 -13.83 -5.55 -70.23
C ALA A 427 -15.16 -6.23 -69.81
N ARG A 428 -16.26 -5.72 -70.39
CA ARG A 428 -17.55 -6.36 -70.77
C ARG A 428 -18.46 -7.06 -69.71
N SER A 429 -19.73 -6.62 -69.74
CA SER A 429 -20.93 -7.12 -69.04
C SER A 429 -21.56 -8.34 -69.76
N PRO A 430 -22.82 -8.80 -69.48
CA PRO A 430 -23.73 -8.60 -68.34
C PRO A 430 -24.43 -9.90 -67.85
N ARG A 431 -25.10 -9.85 -66.68
CA ARG A 431 -26.41 -10.48 -66.30
C ARG A 431 -26.45 -10.68 -64.77
N ALA A 432 -27.14 -9.83 -64.03
CA ALA A 432 -28.57 -9.93 -63.69
C ALA A 432 -28.91 -11.10 -62.75
N ARG A 433 -29.06 -10.82 -61.44
CA ARG A 433 -30.34 -11.00 -60.71
C ARG A 433 -30.24 -10.54 -59.26
N TRP A 434 -31.23 -9.74 -58.90
CA TRP A 434 -31.65 -9.45 -57.55
C TRP A 434 -32.29 -10.69 -56.91
N MET A 435 -32.04 -10.93 -55.63
CA MET A 435 -33.09 -11.22 -54.63
C MET A 435 -32.51 -11.11 -53.20
N ARG A 436 -33.34 -10.52 -52.32
CA ARG A 436 -33.10 -10.16 -50.92
C ARG A 436 -33.39 -11.37 -49.97
N PRO A 437 -33.65 -11.18 -48.66
CA PRO A 437 -32.72 -11.54 -47.56
C PRO A 437 -33.29 -12.64 -46.62
N CYS A 438 -32.44 -13.12 -45.70
CA CYS A 438 -32.80 -13.48 -44.33
C CYS A 438 -31.57 -13.20 -43.46
#